data_AF-A0A9N9IW07-F1
#
_entry.id   AF-A0A9N9IW07-F1
#
_cell.length_a   1.000
_cell.length_b   1.000
_cell.length_c   1.000
_cell.angle_alpha   90.00
_cell.angle_beta   90.00
_cell.angle_gamma   90.00
#
_symmetry.space_group_name_H-M   'P 1'
#
loop_
_entity.id
_entity.type
_entity.pdbx_description
1 polymer ?
#
loop_
_entity_poly.entity_id
_entity_poly.type
_entity_poly.pdbx_seq_one_letter_code
_entity_poly.pdbx_strand_id
1 'polypeptide(L)'
;VLVEKHYYGPYSRYWWQPLPNSEEITTYFPIRVKQTIKATLNNCEFIIIVVVGNKDNNIFLLGYMCQCNKIVEIANDPTNAISEVYSKIFATKTRYSGSLIMGWNDENI
;
A
#
# COMPACT_ATOMS: atom_id res chain seq x y z
N VAL A 1 10.74 -18.63 11.37
CA VAL A 1 9.94 -17.81 12.31
C VAL A 1 10.23 -16.36 12.01
N LEU A 2 9.28 -15.65 11.40
CA LEU A 2 9.39 -14.20 11.20
C LEU A 2 9.13 -13.53 12.55
N VAL A 3 10.15 -12.89 13.12
CA VAL A 3 10.06 -12.23 14.41
C VAL A 3 9.42 -10.87 14.22
N GLU A 4 8.18 -10.73 14.70
CA GLU A 4 7.29 -9.57 14.59
C GLU A 4 7.89 -8.24 15.11
N LYS A 5 8.97 -8.30 15.90
CA LYS A 5 9.64 -7.15 16.52
C LYS A 5 10.94 -6.69 15.84
N HIS A 6 11.29 -7.18 14.66
CA HIS A 6 12.42 -6.60 13.93
C HIS A 6 11.99 -5.26 13.32
N TYR A 7 12.49 -4.18 13.91
CA TYR A 7 12.48 -2.86 13.31
C TYR A 7 13.33 -2.92 12.04
N TYR A 8 12.70 -3.19 10.91
CA TYR A 8 13.34 -3.10 9.61
C TYR A 8 13.78 -1.64 9.40
N GLY A 9 15.10 -1.40 9.47
CA GLY A 9 15.70 -0.09 9.21
C GLY A 9 15.54 0.33 7.74
N PRO A 10 15.92 1.57 7.37
CA PRO A 10 15.79 2.10 6.01
C PRO A 10 16.37 1.19 4.91
N TYR A 11 17.38 0.39 5.27
CA TYR A 11 18.09 -0.51 4.36
C TYR A 11 17.40 -1.87 4.15
N SER A 12 16.23 -2.12 4.75
CA SER A 12 15.57 -3.44 4.65
C SER A 12 15.21 -3.83 3.22
N ARG A 13 15.02 -2.86 2.30
CA ARG A 13 14.79 -3.15 0.87
C ARG A 13 15.90 -3.99 0.24
N TYR A 14 17.15 -3.79 0.68
CA TYR A 14 18.30 -4.53 0.16
C TYR A 14 18.37 -5.97 0.66
N TRP A 15 17.60 -6.31 1.71
CA TRP A 15 17.54 -7.66 2.26
C TRP A 15 16.51 -8.55 1.54
N TRP A 16 15.63 -7.94 0.74
CA TRP A 16 14.59 -8.63 -0.02
C TRP A 16 14.88 -8.50 -1.52
N GLN A 17 15.91 -9.21 -1.99
CA GLN A 17 16.21 -9.28 -3.42
C GLN A 17 15.26 -10.28 -4.10
N PRO A 18 14.77 -9.97 -5.31
CA PRO A 18 13.97 -10.92 -6.08
C PRO A 18 14.76 -12.20 -6.36
N LEU A 19 14.08 -13.33 -6.29
CA LEU A 19 14.67 -14.62 -6.63
C LEU A 19 15.17 -14.57 -8.09
N PRO A 20 16.45 -14.89 -8.35
CA PRO A 20 16.95 -14.96 -9.71
C PRO A 20 16.13 -16.03 -10.46
N ASN A 21 15.59 -15.67 -11.63
CA ASN A 21 14.72 -16.48 -12.51
C ASN A 21 13.21 -16.46 -12.25
N SER A 22 12.68 -15.48 -11.52
CA SER A 22 11.25 -15.17 -11.58
C SER A 22 10.94 -14.39 -12.87
N GLU A 23 10.12 -14.93 -13.77
CA GLU A 23 9.62 -14.21 -14.97
C GLU A 23 8.75 -13.00 -14.60
N GLU A 24 8.21 -12.98 -13.38
CA GLU A 24 7.52 -11.84 -12.81
C GLU A 24 8.51 -10.99 -12.00
N ILE A 25 8.61 -9.69 -12.31
CA ILE A 25 9.25 -8.71 -11.43
C ILE A 25 8.40 -8.61 -10.17
N THR A 26 8.56 -9.56 -9.25
CA THR A 26 7.98 -9.51 -7.91
C THR A 26 8.89 -8.61 -7.09
N THR A 27 8.61 -7.31 -7.09
CA THR A 27 9.31 -6.39 -6.19
C THR A 27 8.91 -6.75 -4.76
N TYR A 28 9.81 -7.42 -4.04
CA TYR A 28 9.63 -7.78 -2.63
C TYR A 28 9.82 -6.52 -1.77
N PHE A 29 8.84 -5.63 -1.78
CA PHE A 29 8.87 -4.46 -0.91
C PHE A 29 8.32 -4.82 0.47
N PRO A 30 9.10 -4.69 1.56
CA PRO A 30 8.59 -4.98 2.89
C PRO A 30 7.51 -3.96 3.28
N ILE A 31 6.28 -4.43 3.44
CA ILE A 31 5.15 -3.62 3.89
C ILE A 31 5.15 -3.57 5.42
N ARG A 32 5.12 -2.37 6.00
CA ARG A 32 5.14 -2.17 7.46
C ARG A 32 3.88 -1.50 7.95
N VAL A 33 3.39 -1.91 9.12
CA VAL A 33 2.35 -1.17 9.84
C VAL A 33 2.81 0.28 10.07
N LYS A 34 1.89 1.24 9.89
CA LYS A 34 2.13 2.70 9.88
C LYS A 34 3.00 3.21 8.74
N GLN A 35 3.34 2.38 7.75
CA GLN A 35 3.93 2.89 6.53
C GLN A 35 2.91 3.79 5.83
N THR A 36 3.33 5.01 5.54
CA THR A 36 2.50 6.04 4.92
C THR A 36 3.01 6.34 3.52
N ILE A 37 2.13 6.28 2.54
CA ILE A 37 2.41 6.61 1.15
C ILE A 37 1.51 7.76 0.75
N LYS A 38 2.07 8.73 0.03
CA LYS A 38 1.33 9.84 -0.54
C LYS A 38 1.33 9.72 -2.05
N ALA A 39 0.16 9.83 -2.66
CA ALA A 39 -0.02 9.79 -4.09
C ALA A 39 -0.95 10.91 -4.56
N THR A 40 -0.59 11.57 -5.65
CA THR A 40 -1.41 12.62 -6.24
C THR A 40 -2.16 12.07 -7.43
N LEU A 41 -3.49 12.00 -7.34
CA LEU A 41 -4.38 11.49 -8.39
C LEU A 41 -5.46 12.53 -8.67
N ASN A 42 -5.63 12.89 -9.94
CA ASN A 42 -6.61 13.91 -10.37
C ASN A 42 -6.50 15.22 -9.55
N ASN A 43 -5.27 15.69 -9.37
CA ASN A 43 -4.92 16.88 -8.57
C ASN A 43 -5.37 16.84 -7.09
N CYS A 44 -5.67 15.65 -6.57
CA CYS A 44 -6.00 15.43 -5.16
C CYS A 44 -4.95 14.54 -4.49
N GLU A 45 -4.66 14.81 -3.22
CA GLU A 45 -3.68 14.05 -2.44
C GLU A 45 -4.36 12.90 -1.70
N PHE A 46 -3.98 11.69 -2.06
CA PHE A 46 -4.38 10.46 -1.41
C PHE A 46 -3.25 10.02 -0.49
N ILE A 47 -3.60 9.73 0.76
CA ILE A 47 -2.69 9.22 1.78
C ILE A 47 -3.11 7.78 2.06
N ILE A 48 -2.21 6.84 1.83
CA ILE A 48 -2.39 5.43 2.22
C ILE A 48 -1.59 5.18 3.47
N ILE A 49 -2.20 4.57 4.47
CA ILE A 49 -1.56 4.13 5.69
C ILE A 49 -1.82 2.63 5.84
N VAL A 50 -0.75 1.86 5.99
CA VAL A 50 -0.86 0.44 6.33
C VAL A 50 -1.24 0.33 7.81
N VAL A 51 -2.32 -0.37 8.11
CA VAL A 51 -2.86 -0.52 9.47
C VAL A 51 -2.96 -2.00 9.86
N VAL A 52 -3.07 -2.27 11.16
CA VAL A 52 -3.44 -3.60 11.68
C VAL A 52 -4.95 -3.72 11.59
N GLY A 53 -5.44 -4.86 11.11
CA GLY A 53 -6.86 -5.04 10.85
C GLY A 53 -7.18 -4.64 9.42
N ASN A 54 -7.79 -5.57 8.69
CA ASN A 54 -8.26 -5.36 7.32
C ASN A 54 -9.74 -4.91 7.31
N LYS A 55 -10.36 -4.84 6.12
CA LYS A 55 -11.78 -4.45 5.97
C LYS A 55 -12.75 -5.36 6.72
N ASP A 56 -12.35 -6.61 6.95
CA ASP A 56 -13.11 -7.65 7.66
C ASP A 56 -12.84 -7.64 9.18
N ASN A 57 -12.15 -6.62 9.70
CA ASN A 57 -11.68 -6.52 11.09
C ASN A 57 -10.77 -7.68 11.54
N ASN A 58 -10.10 -8.36 10.60
CA ASN A 58 -9.15 -9.42 10.94
C ASN A 58 -7.82 -8.82 11.41
N ILE A 59 -7.57 -8.84 12.72
CA ILE A 59 -6.37 -8.28 13.36
C ILE A 59 -5.06 -8.97 12.97
N PHE A 60 -5.13 -10.19 12.40
CA PHE A 60 -3.95 -10.94 11.95
C PHE A 60 -3.51 -10.54 10.55
N LEU A 61 -4.30 -9.75 9.83
CA LEU A 61 -4.02 -9.27 8.49
C LEU A 61 -3.80 -7.76 8.49
N LEU A 62 -3.03 -7.30 7.50
CA LEU A 62 -2.85 -5.88 7.23
C LEU A 62 -4.07 -5.34 6.50
N GLY A 63 -4.46 -4.11 6.87
CA GLY A 63 -5.37 -3.28 6.11
C GLY A 63 -4.66 -2.11 5.46
N TYR A 64 -5.28 -1.56 4.43
CA TYR A 64 -4.83 -0.36 3.74
C TYR A 64 -5.89 0.70 3.93
N MET A 65 -5.61 1.64 4.84
CA MET A 65 -6.44 2.82 5.04
C MET A 65 -6.07 3.86 4.00
N CYS A 66 -6.99 4.24 3.14
CA CYS A 66 -6.82 5.36 2.22
C CYS A 66 -7.64 6.55 2.71
N GLN A 67 -7.03 7.73 2.69
CA GLN A 67 -7.67 8.99 3.00
C GLN A 67 -7.43 10.00 1.88
N CYS A 68 -8.48 10.70 1.48
CA CYS A 68 -8.38 11.93 0.70
C CYS A 68 -9.46 12.90 1.17
N ASN A 69 -9.07 14.13 1.51
CA ASN A 69 -9.94 15.11 2.18
C ASN A 69 -10.57 14.52 3.47
N LYS A 70 -11.90 14.42 3.52
CA LYS A 70 -12.68 13.88 4.64
C LYS A 70 -13.13 12.43 4.43
N ILE A 71 -12.79 11.83 3.28
CA ILE A 71 -13.21 10.46 2.94
C ILE A 71 -12.09 9.52 3.35
N VAL A 72 -12.46 8.45 4.05
CA VAL A 72 -11.56 7.43 4.58
C VAL A 72 -12.16 6.07 4.32
N GLU A 73 -11.41 5.18 3.68
CA GLU A 73 -11.79 3.78 3.50
C GLU A 73 -10.66 2.84 3.93
N ILE A 74 -11.02 1.64 4.37
CA ILE A 74 -10.07 0.55 4.65
C ILE A 74 -10.39 -0.60 3.71
N ALA A 75 -9.37 -1.11 3.03
CA ALA A 75 -9.48 -2.28 2.17
C ALA A 75 -8.38 -3.31 2.47
N ASN A 76 -8.53 -4.50 1.88
CA ASN A 76 -7.60 -5.62 2.03
C ASN A 76 -6.36 -5.49 1.13
N ASP A 77 -6.36 -4.54 0.20
CA ASP A 77 -5.27 -4.24 -0.72
C ASP A 77 -5.27 -2.75 -1.10
N PRO A 78 -4.13 -2.18 -1.51
CA PRO A 78 -4.01 -0.75 -1.80
C PRO A 78 -4.80 -0.31 -3.04
N THR A 79 -5.05 -1.22 -4.00
CA THR A 79 -5.83 -0.92 -5.21
C THR A 79 -7.27 -0.60 -4.83
N ASN A 80 -7.88 -1.47 -4.03
CA ASN A 80 -9.26 -1.29 -3.58
C ASN A 80 -9.38 -0.09 -2.64
N ALA A 81 -8.43 0.11 -1.72
CA ALA A 81 -8.46 1.23 -0.78
C ALA A 81 -8.54 2.58 -1.52
N ILE A 82 -7.71 2.79 -2.54
CA ILE A 82 -7.73 4.01 -3.34
C ILE A 82 -8.95 4.07 -4.24
N SER A 83 -9.28 2.98 -4.92
CA SER A 83 -10.39 2.98 -5.88
C SER A 83 -11.72 3.30 -5.20
N GLU A 84 -11.93 2.82 -3.97
CA GLU A 84 -13.11 3.13 -3.16
C GLU A 84 -13.17 4.63 -2.80
N VAL A 85 -12.09 5.20 -2.24
CA VAL A 85 -12.03 6.63 -1.90
C VAL A 85 -12.20 7.49 -3.15
N TYR A 86 -11.50 7.16 -4.24
CA TYR A 86 -11.57 7.89 -5.50
C TYR A 86 -13.00 7.91 -6.05
N SER A 87 -13.69 6.75 -6.04
CA SER A 87 -15.07 6.69 -6.54
C SER A 87 -16.05 7.51 -5.70
N LYS A 88 -15.82 7.60 -4.38
CA LYS A 88 -16.64 8.42 -3.48
C LYS A 88 -16.41 9.92 -3.68
N ILE A 89 -15.20 10.34 -4.09
CA ILE A 89 -14.88 11.75 -4.37
C ILE A 89 -15.39 12.17 -5.75
N PHE A 90 -15.13 11.36 -6.77
CA PHE A 90 -15.33 11.75 -8.16
C PHE A 90 -16.54 11.11 -8.83
N ALA A 91 -17.32 10.30 -8.10
CA ALA A 91 -18.47 9.55 -8.61
C ALA A 91 -18.17 8.72 -9.86
N THR A 92 -16.91 8.29 -10.03
CA THR A 92 -16.42 7.54 -11.20
C THR A 92 -15.68 6.28 -10.75
N LYS A 93 -15.85 5.19 -11.50
CA LYS A 93 -15.13 3.95 -11.26
C LYS A 93 -13.83 4.00 -12.06
N THR A 94 -12.71 4.04 -11.36
CA THR A 94 -11.39 3.84 -11.94
C THR A 94 -10.65 2.80 -11.09
N ARG A 95 -9.71 2.09 -11.71
CA ARG A 95 -8.88 1.10 -11.02
C ARG A 95 -7.42 1.50 -11.19
N TYR A 96 -6.83 2.01 -10.11
CA TYR A 96 -5.40 2.30 -10.09
C TYR A 96 -4.61 1.09 -9.61
N SER A 97 -3.42 0.87 -10.17
CA SER A 97 -2.55 -0.20 -9.70
C SER A 97 -1.97 0.14 -8.33
N GLY A 98 -2.33 -0.65 -7.31
CA GLY A 98 -1.81 -0.47 -5.96
C GLY A 98 -0.29 -0.53 -5.88
N SER A 99 0.39 -1.39 -6.65
CA SER A 99 1.86 -1.47 -6.66
C SER A 99 2.51 -0.20 -7.17
N LEU A 100 1.97 0.39 -8.24
CA LEU A 100 2.44 1.67 -8.79
C LEU A 100 2.27 2.79 -7.76
N ILE A 101 1.10 2.86 -7.13
CA ILE A 101 0.80 3.92 -6.18
C ILE A 101 1.64 3.79 -4.92
N MET A 102 1.90 2.56 -4.47
CA MET A 102 2.75 2.28 -3.32
C MET A 102 4.24 2.53 -3.62
N GLY A 103 4.59 2.94 -4.85
CA GLY A 103 5.96 3.25 -5.25
C GLY A 103 6.84 2.01 -5.45
N TRP A 104 6.25 0.82 -5.62
CA TRP A 104 7.03 -0.43 -5.73
C TRP A 104 7.83 -0.54 -7.02
N ASN A 105 7.52 0.28 -8.02
CA ASN A 105 8.27 0.35 -9.27
C ASN A 105 9.18 1.58 -9.33
N ASP A 106 9.27 2.38 -8.26
CA ASP A 106 10.18 3.52 -8.22
C ASP A 106 11.55 3.06 -7.71
N GLU A 107 12.52 3.04 -8.61
CA GLU A 107 13.89 2.65 -8.30
C GLU A 107 14.56 3.61 -7.29
N ASN A 108 14.04 4.85 -7.18
CA ASN A 108 14.60 5.97 -6.41
C ASN A 108 14.03 6.13 -4.99
N ILE A 109 13.08 5.29 -4.54
CA ILE A 109 12.48 5.33 -3.18
C ILE A 109 13.29 4.54 -2.15
#